data_AF-A0A7C9VIE7-F1
#
_entry.id   AF-A0A7C9VIE7-F1
#
_cell.length_a   1.000
_cell.length_b   1.000
_cell.length_c   1.000
_cell.angle_alpha   90.00
_cell.angle_beta   90.00
_cell.angle_gamma   90.00
#
_symmetry.space_group_name_H-M   'P 1'
#
loop_
_entity.id
_entity.type
_entity.pdbx_description
1 polymer ?
#
loop_
_entity_poly.entity_id
_entity_poly.type
_entity_poly.pdbx_seq_one_letter_code
_entity_poly.pdbx_strand_id
1 'polypeptide(L)' 'PNSLCTDKGRAINQQEQGWENTLTGIPKEIFQLWSDYLKPRGYRISYQTIEYPGGLPGDIAITIAWGE' A
#
# COMPACT_ATOMS: atom_id res chain seq x y z
N PRO A 1 -1.43 -3.52 8.43
CA PRO A 1 -0.64 -4.77 8.54
C PRO A 1 -1.08 -5.80 7.49
N ASN A 2 -0.16 -6.67 7.04
CA ASN A 2 -0.32 -7.58 5.89
C ASN A 2 -1.66 -8.35 5.80
N SER A 3 -2.34 -8.58 6.92
CA SER A 3 -3.61 -9.28 7.03
C SER A 3 -4.75 -8.55 6.30
N LEU A 4 -4.61 -7.25 6.07
CA LEU A 4 -5.51 -6.42 5.27
C LEU A 4 -5.20 -6.48 3.77
N CYS A 5 -4.30 -7.36 3.34
CA CYS A 5 -4.10 -7.74 1.95
C CYS A 5 -4.57 -9.20 1.76
N THR A 6 -5.30 -9.48 0.68
CA THR A 6 -5.78 -10.84 0.36
C THR A 6 -4.63 -11.84 0.18
N ASP A 7 -3.44 -11.36 -0.15
CA ASP A 7 -2.24 -12.13 -0.41
C ASP A 7 -1.17 -11.99 0.69
N LYS A 8 -1.55 -11.50 1.87
CA LYS A 8 -0.64 -11.27 3.00
C LYS A 8 0.55 -10.36 2.66
N GLY A 9 0.34 -9.37 1.81
CA GLY A 9 1.33 -8.32 1.52
C GLY A 9 2.44 -8.75 0.56
N ARG A 10 2.31 -9.93 -0.08
CA ARG A 10 3.30 -10.44 -1.03
C ARG A 10 3.50 -9.50 -2.22
N ALA A 11 2.40 -9.06 -2.86
CA ALA A 11 2.44 -8.22 -4.05
C ALA A 11 3.09 -6.86 -3.76
N ILE A 12 2.82 -6.27 -2.59
CA ILE A 12 3.50 -5.05 -2.13
C ILE A 12 5.00 -5.31 -1.94
N ASN A 13 5.37 -6.40 -1.27
CA ASN A 13 6.77 -6.73 -1.02
C ASN A 13 7.59 -6.94 -2.31
N GLN A 14 6.95 -7.50 -3.34
CA GLN A 14 7.58 -7.78 -4.65
C GLN A 14 7.39 -6.64 -5.66
N GLN A 15 6.72 -5.54 -5.27
CA GLN A 15 6.38 -4.42 -6.15
C GLN A 15 5.65 -4.87 -7.43
N GLU A 16 4.79 -5.88 -7.31
CA GLU A 16 4.04 -6.43 -8.44
C GLU A 16 3.10 -5.37 -9.02
N GLN A 17 2.98 -5.32 -10.35
CA GLN A 17 1.95 -4.49 -10.97
C GLN A 17 0.56 -4.95 -10.53
N GLY A 18 -0.30 -4.02 -10.11
CA GLY A 18 -1.66 -4.34 -9.66
C GLY A 18 -1.74 -4.80 -8.20
N TRP A 19 -0.68 -4.62 -7.39
CA TRP A 19 -0.68 -4.93 -5.95
C TRP A 19 -1.84 -4.26 -5.20
N GLU A 20 -2.32 -3.11 -5.68
CA GLU A 20 -3.45 -2.37 -5.09
C GLU A 20 -4.75 -3.19 -5.05
N ASN A 21 -4.88 -4.19 -5.94
CA ASN A 21 -6.05 -5.07 -5.99
C ASN A 21 -6.09 -6.06 -4.82
N THR A 22 -4.98 -6.25 -4.10
CA THR A 22 -4.94 -7.12 -2.93
C THR A 22 -5.41 -6.40 -1.67
N LEU A 23 -5.48 -5.06 -1.67
CA LEU A 23 -5.91 -4.27 -0.52
C LEU A 23 -7.37 -4.55 -0.14
N THR A 24 -7.63 -4.56 1.18
CA THR A 24 -8.97 -4.66 1.77
C THR A 24 -9.13 -3.64 2.89
N GLY A 25 -10.38 -3.30 3.25
CA GLY A 25 -10.69 -2.36 4.34
C GLY A 25 -10.01 -0.99 4.19
N ILE A 26 -9.57 -0.42 5.31
CA ILE A 26 -8.99 0.94 5.38
C ILE A 26 -7.84 1.18 4.39
N PRO A 27 -6.84 0.29 4.22
CA PRO A 27 -5.82 0.46 3.17
C PRO A 27 -6.41 0.66 1.76
N LYS A 28 -7.46 -0.09 1.41
CA LYS A 28 -8.14 0.07 0.11
C LYS A 28 -8.83 1.43 0.00
N GLU A 29 -9.50 1.88 1.06
CA GLU A 29 -10.16 3.18 1.11
C GLU A 29 -9.14 4.33 0.98
N ILE A 30 -7.99 4.24 1.65
CA ILE A 30 -6.89 5.23 1.52
C ILE A 30 -6.37 5.27 0.09
N PHE A 31 -6.14 4.11 -0.54
CA PHE A 31 -5.70 4.05 -1.93
C PHE A 31 -6.72 4.67 -2.89
N GLN A 32 -8.01 4.38 -2.70
CA GLN A 32 -9.10 4.95 -3.51
C GLN A 32 -9.17 6.47 -3.34
N LEU A 33 -9.15 6.98 -2.11
CA LEU A 33 -9.13 8.42 -1.85
C LEU A 33 -7.93 9.10 -2.50
N TRP A 34 -6.74 8.50 -2.40
CA TRP A 34 -5.57 9.02 -3.08
C TRP A 34 -5.76 8.99 -4.60
N SER A 35 -6.22 7.88 -5.18
CA SER A 35 -6.40 7.73 -6.63
C SER A 35 -7.38 8.76 -7.19
N ASP A 36 -8.52 8.94 -6.52
CA ASP A 36 -9.62 9.75 -7.03
C ASP A 36 -9.37 11.25 -6.84
N TYR A 37 -8.71 11.63 -5.73
CA TYR A 37 -8.58 13.04 -5.36
C TYR A 37 -7.14 13.55 -5.35
N LEU A 38 -6.19 12.79 -4.82
CA LEU A 38 -4.84 13.32 -4.57
C LEU A 38 -3.90 13.11 -5.77
N LYS A 39 -4.00 11.97 -6.45
CA LYS A 39 -3.20 11.63 -7.63
C LYS A 39 -3.37 12.67 -8.76
N PRO A 40 -4.58 13.13 -9.12
CA PRO A 40 -4.74 14.19 -10.14
C PRO A 40 -4.13 15.53 -9.74
N ARG A 41 -3.86 15.73 -8.44
CA ARG A 41 -3.24 16.94 -7.87
C ARG A 41 -1.72 16.81 -7.68
N GLY A 42 -1.12 15.72 -8.18
CA GLY A 42 0.32 15.50 -8.11
C GLY A 42 0.84 14.87 -6.82
N TYR A 43 -0.04 14.44 -5.91
CA TYR A 43 0.39 13.70 -4.73
C TYR A 43 0.85 12.30 -5.11
N ARG A 44 1.91 11.82 -4.47
CA ARG A 44 2.45 10.46 -4.64
C ARG A 44 2.05 9.61 -3.42
N ILE A 45 1.78 8.32 -3.63
CA ILE A 45 1.56 7.36 -2.55
C ILE A 45 2.51 6.18 -2.70
N SER A 46 3.00 5.64 -1.58
CA SER A 46 3.74 4.39 -1.54
C SER A 46 3.21 3.48 -0.44
N TYR A 47 3.25 2.17 -0.71
CA TYR A 47 2.97 1.12 0.25
C TYR A 47 4.24 0.28 0.36
N GLN A 48 4.73 0.07 1.58
CA GLN A 48 6.02 -0.59 1.80
C GLN A 48 5.94 -1.49 3.03
N THR A 49 6.43 -2.72 2.90
CA THR A 49 6.67 -3.58 4.07
C THR A 49 7.79 -2.95 4.90
N ILE A 50 7.53 -2.71 6.19
CA ILE A 50 8.49 -2.11 7.11
C ILE A 50 8.98 -3.07 8.20
N GLU A 51 8.34 -4.24 8.31
CA GLU A 51 8.72 -5.29 9.26
C GLU A 51 8.59 -6.67 8.63
N TYR A 52 9.49 -7.59 9.01
CA TYR A 52 9.56 -8.96 8.51
C TYR A 52 9.56 -10.03 9.63
N PRO A 53 8.50 -10.15 10.45
CA PRO A 53 8.45 -11.15 11.51
C PRO A 53 8.54 -12.57 10.93
N GLY A 54 9.54 -13.34 11.38
CA GLY A 54 9.77 -14.71 10.88
C GLY A 54 10.15 -14.78 9.39
N GLY A 55 10.63 -13.68 8.80
CA GLY A 55 11.00 -13.61 7.39
C GLY A 55 9.83 -13.39 6.42
N LEU A 56 8.63 -13.12 6.93
CA LEU A 56 7.43 -12.84 6.13
C LEU A 56 7.02 -11.38 6.26
N PRO A 57 6.38 -10.76 5.24
CA PRO A 57 5.87 -9.39 5.36
C PRO A 57 4.95 -9.23 6.56
N GLY A 58 5.22 -8.25 7.42
CA GLY A 58 4.41 -7.94 8.61
C GLY A 58 3.68 -6.62 8.44
N ASP A 59 4.18 -5.58 9.09
CA ASP A 59 3.61 -4.24 8.97
C ASP A 59 3.93 -3.60 7.61
N ILE A 60 2.94 -2.84 7.14
CA ILE A 60 3.00 -2.12 5.87
C ILE A 60 2.74 -0.65 6.17
N ALA A 61 3.71 0.20 5.84
CA ALA A 61 3.58 1.64 5.88
C ALA A 61 2.86 2.16 4.63
N ILE A 62 2.07 3.21 4.81
CA ILE A 62 1.48 4.00 3.73
C ILE A 62 2.02 5.41 3.86
N THR A 63 2.72 5.90 2.83
CA THR A 63 3.28 7.25 2.81
C THR A 63 2.62 8.04 1.69
N ILE A 64 2.09 9.21 2.02
CA ILE A 64 1.63 10.19 1.04
C ILE A 64 2.64 11.32 1.01
N ALA A 65 3.16 11.63 -0.17
CA ALA A 65 4.14 12.69 -0.39
C ALA A 65 3.55 13.77 -1.32
N TRP A 66 3.92 15.02 -1.03
CA TRP A 66 3.61 16.20 -1.84
C TRP A 66 4.87 17.08 -1.93
N GLY A 67 4.96 17.88 -3.00
CA GLY A 67 6.18 18.62 -3.31
C GLY A 67 7.28 17.73 -3.89
N GLU A 68 8.49 18.28 -3.97
CA GLU A 68 9.70 17.56 -4.42
C GLU A 68 10.25 16.64 -3.35
#